data_AF-A0A7C5GAN0-F1
#
_entry.id   AF-A0A7C5GAN0-F1
#
_cell.length_a   1.000
_cell.length_b   1.000
_cell.length_c   1.000
_cell.angle_alpha   90.00
_cell.angle_beta   90.00
_cell.angle_gamma   90.00
#
_symmetry.space_group_name_H-M   'P 1'
#
loop_
_entity.id
_entity.type
_entity.pdbx_description
1 polymer ?
#
loop_
_entity_poly.entity_id
_entity_poly.type
_entity_poly.pdbx_seq_one_letter_code
_entity_poly.pdbx_strand_id
1 'polypeptide(L)'
;MRRRWVIRQICVWALVSGQAWAGGSGEPAPYPQFTFKRVGLPQTGTPRIKVQIDPAAQAAALAAGAGAAGPEGDEPAGEIADATADGAFGWFWTDVAADMDNGGPANLARALAALRAGPATTAPRLQDLQDIAAAHGQDILRATVGTDISPALVVAMISVESSGRRGAVSDKGAAGLMQLIPDTAARFGVSDATDPSQNIQGGVAYMAWLMQEFARDPILALAGYNAGENAVKDNGGVPPYTETRAYVPKVLAAWQVARGLCLT
;
A
#
# COMPACT_ATOMS: atom_id res chain seq x y z
N MET A 1 53.22 -3.51 -46.14
CA MET A 1 52.80 -2.41 -47.03
C MET A 1 51.60 -1.71 -46.41
N ARG A 2 51.81 -0.53 -45.82
CA ARG A 2 50.80 0.26 -45.09
C ARG A 2 50.16 1.27 -46.07
N ARG A 3 48.84 1.21 -46.29
CA ARG A 3 48.12 2.20 -47.08
C ARG A 3 47.52 3.26 -46.15
N ARG A 4 48.11 4.45 -46.20
CA ARG A 4 47.62 5.70 -45.59
C ARG A 4 46.42 6.20 -46.41
N TRP A 5 45.31 6.54 -45.75
CA TRP A 5 44.25 7.35 -46.35
C TRP A 5 44.39 8.79 -45.84
N VAL A 6 44.50 9.71 -46.79
CA VAL A 6 44.68 11.15 -46.62
C VAL A 6 43.31 11.83 -46.64
N ILE A 7 43.14 12.76 -45.70
CA ILE A 7 42.02 13.68 -45.50
C ILE A 7 41.77 14.53 -46.76
N ARG A 8 40.51 14.75 -47.12
CA ARG A 8 40.11 15.91 -47.95
C ARG A 8 38.82 16.52 -47.42
N GLN A 9 38.99 17.60 -46.65
CA GLN A 9 37.98 18.63 -46.44
C GLN A 9 37.62 19.26 -47.79
N ILE A 10 36.33 19.47 -48.03
CA ILE A 10 35.85 20.40 -49.05
C ILE A 10 34.96 21.40 -48.33
N CYS A 11 35.53 22.59 -48.10
CA CYS A 11 34.80 23.81 -47.79
C CYS A 11 34.16 24.33 -49.08
N VAL A 12 32.84 24.54 -49.09
CA VAL A 12 32.17 25.39 -50.08
C VAL A 12 31.68 26.64 -49.36
N TRP A 13 32.26 27.77 -49.72
CA TRP A 13 31.82 29.11 -49.38
C TRP A 13 30.78 29.56 -50.41
N ALA A 14 29.64 30.08 -49.94
CA ALA A 14 28.75 30.92 -50.73
C ALA A 14 28.18 32.05 -49.85
N LEU A 15 28.69 33.27 -50.04
CA LEU A 15 28.04 34.56 -49.75
C LEU A 15 27.21 34.96 -50.98
N VAL A 16 26.16 35.79 -51.01
CA VAL A 16 25.34 36.59 -50.07
C VAL A 16 24.18 37.12 -50.92
N SER A 17 22.97 37.22 -50.36
CA SER A 17 22.12 38.43 -50.50
C SER A 17 20.85 38.27 -49.67
N GLY A 18 20.68 39.18 -48.72
CA GLY A 18 19.60 39.18 -47.75
C GLY A 18 18.26 39.65 -48.30
N GLN A 19 17.20 39.06 -47.76
CA GLN A 19 15.87 39.64 -47.68
C GLN A 19 15.39 39.45 -46.24
N ALA A 20 15.23 40.58 -45.55
CA ALA A 20 14.73 40.65 -44.19
C ALA A 20 13.25 40.27 -44.17
N TRP A 21 12.92 39.19 -43.47
CA TRP A 21 11.56 38.92 -43.02
C TRP A 21 11.49 39.29 -41.55
N ALA A 22 10.75 40.36 -41.27
CA ALA A 22 10.27 40.68 -39.94
C ALA A 22 9.03 39.82 -39.64
N GLY A 23 8.95 39.22 -38.45
CA GLY A 23 7.69 38.73 -37.91
C GLY A 23 7.81 37.51 -36.99
N GLY A 24 7.70 37.74 -35.68
CA GLY A 24 7.11 36.76 -34.76
C GLY A 24 8.04 36.05 -33.78
N SER A 25 8.87 36.76 -33.01
CA SER A 25 9.40 36.22 -31.74
C SER A 25 8.32 36.35 -30.65
N GLY A 26 7.47 35.34 -30.51
CA GLY A 26 6.46 35.25 -29.46
C GLY A 26 6.83 34.19 -28.43
N GLU A 27 7.84 34.44 -27.62
CA GLU A 27 8.02 33.71 -26.36
C GLU A 27 6.87 34.13 -25.43
N PRO A 28 6.03 33.22 -24.90
CA PRO A 28 4.99 33.62 -23.97
C PRO A 28 5.63 34.12 -22.68
N ALA A 29 5.23 35.31 -22.23
CA ALA A 29 5.75 35.92 -21.01
C ALA A 29 5.62 34.96 -19.82
N PRO A 30 6.67 34.79 -19.00
CA PRO A 30 6.58 33.96 -17.82
C PRO A 30 5.66 34.69 -16.85
N TYR A 31 4.61 34.00 -16.41
CA TYR A 31 3.57 34.43 -15.46
C TYR A 31 2.46 35.33 -16.06
N PRO A 32 1.25 34.79 -16.33
CA PRO A 32 0.07 35.64 -16.51
C PRO A 32 -0.19 36.44 -15.22
N GLN A 33 -0.61 37.69 -15.37
CA GLN A 33 -0.89 38.65 -14.29
C GLN A 33 -1.66 38.02 -13.12
N PHE A 34 -1.01 37.85 -11.97
CA PHE A 34 -1.68 37.49 -10.73
C PHE A 34 -2.25 38.76 -10.07
N THR A 35 -3.51 38.74 -9.65
CA THR A 35 -4.07 39.76 -8.75
C THR A 35 -4.38 39.12 -7.42
N PHE A 36 -3.76 39.58 -6.34
CA PHE A 36 -4.10 39.14 -4.99
C PHE A 36 -5.42 39.78 -4.55
N LYS A 37 -6.49 38.99 -4.39
CA LYS A 37 -7.67 39.43 -3.63
C LYS A 37 -7.40 39.23 -2.15
N ARG A 38 -7.13 40.31 -1.42
CA ARG A 38 -7.16 40.31 0.05
C ARG A 38 -8.62 40.28 0.50
N VAL A 39 -9.07 39.14 1.01
CA VAL A 39 -10.37 39.04 1.70
C VAL A 39 -10.17 39.58 3.12
N GLY A 40 -10.84 40.68 3.45
CA GLY A 40 -10.85 41.23 4.80
C GLY A 40 -11.64 40.34 5.76
N LEU A 41 -11.31 40.41 7.05
CA LEU A 41 -12.06 39.70 8.10
C LEU A 41 -13.54 40.17 8.10
N PRO A 42 -14.50 39.25 8.29
CA PRO A 42 -15.91 39.62 8.36
C PRO A 42 -16.14 40.57 9.54
N GLN A 43 -16.86 41.66 9.29
CA GLN A 43 -17.19 42.65 10.32
C GLN A 43 -18.03 42.01 11.43
N THR A 44 -17.78 42.42 12.67
CA THR A 44 -18.56 42.03 13.85
C THR A 44 -20.03 42.36 13.65
N GLY A 45 -20.87 41.32 13.51
CA GLY A 45 -22.33 41.46 13.38
C GLY A 45 -23.01 40.49 12.41
N THR A 46 -22.28 39.71 11.60
CA THR A 46 -22.90 38.70 10.71
C THR A 46 -23.26 37.42 11.49
N PRO A 47 -24.46 36.85 11.34
CA PRO A 47 -24.83 35.63 12.07
C PRO A 47 -23.97 34.45 11.63
N ARG A 48 -23.42 33.71 12.60
CA ARG A 48 -22.65 32.48 12.36
C ARG A 48 -23.55 31.42 11.71
N ILE A 49 -23.08 30.79 10.63
CA ILE A 49 -23.72 29.59 10.07
C ILE A 49 -23.56 28.48 11.13
N LYS A 50 -24.64 28.21 11.87
CA LYS A 50 -24.72 27.04 12.73
C LYS A 50 -25.16 25.89 11.83
N VAL A 51 -24.25 24.99 11.50
CA VAL A 51 -24.63 23.68 10.94
C VAL A 51 -25.28 22.91 12.09
N GLN A 52 -26.59 23.05 12.25
CA GLN A 52 -27.40 22.17 13.09
C GLN A 52 -27.92 21.06 12.18
N ILE A 53 -27.36 19.86 12.33
CA ILE A 53 -27.96 18.67 11.75
C ILE A 53 -29.22 18.39 12.55
N ASP A 54 -30.38 18.34 11.88
CA ASP A 54 -31.65 18.00 12.49
C ASP A 54 -31.60 16.57 13.06
N PRO A 55 -31.77 16.37 14.38
CA PRO A 55 -31.75 15.05 15.00
C PRO A 55 -32.80 14.09 14.43
N ALA A 56 -33.93 14.60 13.93
CA ALA A 56 -34.97 13.78 13.31
C ALA A 56 -34.54 13.24 11.94
N ALA A 57 -33.77 14.02 11.17
CA ALA A 57 -33.22 13.59 9.89
C ALA A 57 -32.13 12.52 10.08
N GLN A 58 -31.33 12.62 11.15
CA GLN A 58 -30.31 11.61 11.49
C GLN A 58 -30.95 10.30 12.00
N ALA A 59 -32.01 10.41 12.81
CA ALA A 59 -32.77 9.23 13.25
C ALA A 59 -33.47 8.52 12.08
N ALA A 60 -34.00 9.26 11.11
CA ALA A 60 -34.58 8.68 9.90
C ALA A 60 -33.55 7.96 9.02
N ALA A 61 -32.33 8.50 8.88
CA ALA A 61 -31.24 7.85 8.15
C ALA A 61 -30.75 6.57 8.83
N LEU A 62 -30.72 6.54 10.18
CA LEU A 62 -30.35 5.35 10.95
C LEU A 62 -31.45 4.28 10.94
N ALA A 63 -32.73 4.69 10.89
CA ALA A 63 -33.86 3.76 10.76
C ALA A 63 -33.97 3.15 9.34
N ALA A 64 -33.60 3.89 8.30
CA ALA A 64 -33.63 3.41 6.92
C ALA A 64 -32.55 2.34 6.59
N GLY A 65 -31.53 2.18 7.44
CA GLY A 65 -30.47 1.18 7.27
C GLY A 65 -30.76 -0.19 7.88
N ALA A 66 -31.92 -0.38 8.53
CA ALA A 66 -32.19 -1.58 9.35
C ALA A 66 -33.25 -2.55 8.77
N GLY A 67 -33.62 -2.44 7.49
CA GLY A 67 -34.55 -3.39 6.90
C GLY A 67 -34.62 -3.33 5.38
N ALA A 68 -33.95 -4.26 4.72
CA ALA A 68 -34.28 -4.66 3.36
C ALA A 68 -33.87 -6.13 3.15
N ALA A 69 -34.81 -7.03 3.43
CA ALA A 69 -34.89 -8.31 2.75
C ALA A 69 -35.03 -8.05 1.24
N GLY A 70 -34.29 -8.82 0.43
CA GLY A 70 -34.15 -8.58 -1.01
C GLY A 70 -35.44 -8.81 -1.81
N PRO A 71 -35.56 -8.20 -3.00
CA PRO A 71 -36.55 -8.61 -3.97
C PRO A 71 -35.96 -9.68 -4.91
N GLU A 72 -36.67 -10.81 -5.02
CA GLU A 72 -36.59 -11.70 -6.18
C GLU A 72 -37.01 -10.91 -7.43
N GLY A 73 -36.18 -10.97 -8.46
CA GLY A 73 -36.43 -10.35 -9.76
C GLY A 73 -35.61 -11.06 -10.83
N ASP A 74 -36.29 -11.92 -11.58
CA ASP A 74 -35.84 -12.54 -12.83
C ASP A 74 -35.57 -11.44 -13.88
N GLU A 75 -34.31 -11.25 -14.28
CA GLU A 75 -33.89 -10.57 -15.52
C GLU A 75 -32.58 -11.24 -16.00
N PRO A 76 -32.37 -11.45 -17.31
CA PRO A 76 -31.49 -12.48 -17.82
C PRO A 76 -30.01 -12.13 -17.74
N ALA A 77 -29.21 -13.17 -17.51
CA ALA A 77 -27.77 -13.14 -17.35
C ALA A 77 -27.04 -12.44 -18.52
N GLY A 78 -26.65 -11.18 -18.30
CA GLY A 78 -25.47 -10.61 -18.95
C GLY A 78 -24.25 -11.20 -18.26
N GLU A 79 -23.32 -11.77 -19.03
CA GLU A 79 -22.09 -12.42 -18.57
C GLU A 79 -21.40 -11.60 -17.47
N ILE A 80 -21.54 -12.06 -16.24
CA ILE A 80 -20.71 -11.65 -15.13
C ILE A 80 -19.30 -12.17 -15.43
N ALA A 81 -18.41 -11.23 -15.76
CA ALA A 81 -16.99 -11.51 -15.84
C ALA A 81 -16.55 -12.15 -14.52
N ASP A 82 -15.87 -13.28 -14.67
CA ASP A 82 -15.38 -14.21 -13.65
C ASP A 82 -14.99 -13.53 -12.34
N ALA A 83 -15.62 -13.93 -11.23
CA ALA A 83 -15.20 -13.54 -9.89
C ALA A 83 -13.89 -14.29 -9.57
N THR A 84 -12.79 -13.79 -10.15
CA THR A 84 -11.46 -14.38 -9.94
C THR A 84 -11.16 -14.44 -8.45
N ALA A 85 -10.43 -15.48 -8.02
CA ALA A 85 -10.02 -15.68 -6.63
C ALA A 85 -9.30 -14.45 -6.01
N ASP A 86 -8.78 -13.57 -6.87
CA ASP A 86 -8.10 -12.32 -6.54
C ASP A 86 -9.01 -11.16 -6.11
N GLY A 87 -10.32 -11.25 -6.35
CA GLY A 87 -11.28 -10.20 -6.01
C GLY A 87 -10.88 -8.81 -6.54
N ALA A 88 -11.03 -7.77 -5.70
CA ALA A 88 -10.71 -6.38 -6.05
C ALA A 88 -9.22 -6.12 -6.40
N PHE A 89 -8.33 -7.09 -6.14
CA PHE A 89 -6.90 -7.00 -6.38
C PHE A 89 -6.42 -7.88 -7.54
N GLY A 90 -7.32 -8.38 -8.40
CA GLY A 90 -6.94 -9.12 -9.62
C GLY A 90 -5.87 -8.42 -10.47
N TRP A 91 -5.98 -7.09 -10.61
CA TRP A 91 -5.00 -6.28 -11.34
C TRP A 91 -3.58 -6.35 -10.75
N PHE A 92 -3.43 -6.57 -9.45
CA PHE A 92 -2.11 -6.63 -8.80
C PHE A 92 -1.41 -7.94 -9.13
N TRP A 93 -2.16 -9.04 -9.21
CA TRP A 93 -1.64 -10.38 -9.46
C TRP A 93 -1.37 -10.67 -10.95
N THR A 94 -1.74 -9.77 -11.85
CA THR A 94 -1.36 -9.86 -13.28
C THR A 94 0.15 -9.76 -13.50
N ASP A 95 0.83 -8.87 -12.75
CA ASP A 95 2.26 -8.57 -12.94
C ASP A 95 3.15 -9.11 -11.82
N VAL A 96 2.55 -9.63 -10.75
CA VAL A 96 3.23 -10.11 -9.55
C VAL A 96 3.16 -11.63 -9.52
N ALA A 97 4.34 -12.28 -9.42
CA ALA A 97 4.39 -13.73 -9.34
C ALA A 97 3.72 -14.19 -8.05
N ALA A 98 2.67 -14.99 -8.19
CA ALA A 98 1.98 -15.65 -7.09
C ALA A 98 2.60 -17.01 -6.77
N ASP A 99 3.23 -17.66 -7.76
CA ASP A 99 3.84 -18.98 -7.61
C ASP A 99 5.25 -18.94 -7.01
N MET A 100 5.68 -20.07 -6.46
CA MET A 100 7.02 -20.22 -5.86
C MET A 100 8.16 -20.23 -6.89
N ASP A 101 7.91 -20.69 -8.11
CA ASP A 101 8.94 -20.91 -9.12
C ASP A 101 9.44 -19.59 -9.75
N ASN A 102 8.53 -18.62 -9.90
CA ASN A 102 8.80 -17.30 -10.47
C ASN A 102 8.94 -16.18 -9.41
N GLY A 103 8.90 -16.59 -8.14
CA GLY A 103 9.10 -15.73 -6.98
C GLY A 103 10.55 -15.29 -6.75
N GLY A 104 10.82 -14.90 -5.51
CA GLY A 104 12.13 -14.48 -5.01
C GLY A 104 12.21 -12.99 -4.61
N PRO A 105 13.37 -12.51 -4.15
CA PRO A 105 13.52 -11.14 -3.63
C PRO A 105 13.14 -10.03 -4.61
N ALA A 106 13.31 -10.27 -5.92
CA ALA A 106 12.96 -9.32 -6.96
C ALA A 106 11.44 -9.12 -7.12
N ASN A 107 10.62 -10.05 -6.59
CA ASN A 107 9.16 -9.99 -6.68
C ASN A 107 8.61 -8.74 -5.97
N LEU A 108 9.31 -8.26 -4.93
CA LEU A 108 8.98 -6.99 -4.26
C LEU A 108 9.02 -5.80 -5.22
N ALA A 109 10.04 -5.71 -6.08
CA ALA A 109 10.17 -4.60 -7.01
C ALA A 109 8.99 -4.58 -8.02
N ARG A 110 8.58 -5.76 -8.49
CA ARG A 110 7.40 -5.94 -9.36
C ARG A 110 6.12 -5.53 -8.64
N ALA A 111 5.92 -6.01 -7.41
CA ALA A 111 4.75 -5.68 -6.61
C ALA A 111 4.63 -4.18 -6.33
N LEU A 112 5.73 -3.49 -6.03
CA LEU A 112 5.72 -2.05 -5.84
C LEU A 112 5.52 -1.29 -7.16
N ALA A 113 5.96 -1.83 -8.29
CA ALA A 113 5.67 -1.25 -9.60
C ALA A 113 4.18 -1.39 -9.94
N ALA A 114 3.61 -2.57 -9.73
CA ALA A 114 2.19 -2.86 -9.90
C ALA A 114 1.34 -1.89 -9.06
N LEU A 115 1.62 -1.74 -7.75
CA LEU A 115 0.90 -0.79 -6.88
C LEU A 115 0.94 0.66 -7.36
N ARG A 116 2.01 1.08 -8.05
CA ARG A 116 2.12 2.46 -8.60
C ARG A 116 1.38 2.62 -9.92
N ALA A 117 1.31 1.57 -10.73
CA ALA A 117 0.67 1.58 -12.04
C ALA A 117 -0.85 1.33 -11.95
N GLY A 118 -1.28 0.57 -10.95
CA GLY A 118 -2.66 0.19 -10.75
C GLY A 118 -3.53 1.25 -10.05
N PRO A 119 -4.81 0.91 -9.79
CA PRO A 119 -5.72 1.74 -9.03
C PRO A 119 -5.20 2.10 -7.63
N ALA A 120 -5.60 3.28 -7.14
CA ALA A 120 -5.23 3.73 -5.80
C ALA A 120 -5.72 2.72 -4.75
N THR A 121 -4.78 2.11 -4.03
CA THR A 121 -5.07 1.20 -2.91
C THR A 121 -5.17 2.00 -1.62
N THR A 122 -6.21 1.77 -0.83
CA THR A 122 -6.35 2.42 0.48
C THR A 122 -5.19 2.04 1.38
N ALA A 123 -4.44 3.05 1.83
CA ALA A 123 -3.37 2.91 2.81
C ALA A 123 -3.76 3.65 4.11
N PRO A 124 -3.23 3.23 5.27
CA PRO A 124 -3.37 3.97 6.53
C PRO A 124 -2.83 5.39 6.41
N ARG A 125 -3.38 6.32 7.20
CA ARG A 125 -2.87 7.70 7.21
C ARG A 125 -1.50 7.72 7.88
N LEU A 126 -0.65 8.66 7.45
CA LEU A 126 0.68 8.85 8.03
C LEU A 126 0.62 9.00 9.56
N GLN A 127 -0.34 9.76 10.07
CA GLN A 127 -0.53 9.97 11.51
C GLN A 127 -0.80 8.64 12.24
N ASP A 128 -1.66 7.77 11.69
CA ASP A 128 -1.98 6.49 12.34
C ASP A 128 -0.73 5.61 12.45
N LEU A 129 0.14 5.64 11.44
CA LEU A 129 1.42 4.92 11.46
C LEU A 129 2.44 5.56 12.42
N GLN A 130 2.46 6.88 12.54
CA GLN A 130 3.27 7.59 13.53
C GLN A 130 2.83 7.25 14.96
N ASP A 131 1.52 7.15 15.20
CA ASP A 131 0.98 6.81 16.51
C ASP A 131 1.37 5.37 16.91
N ILE A 132 1.27 4.41 15.98
CA ILE A 132 1.76 3.03 16.19
C ILE A 132 3.26 3.04 16.49
N ALA A 133 4.05 3.76 15.69
CA ALA A 133 5.50 3.83 15.87
C ALA A 133 5.89 4.50 17.20
N ALA A 134 5.17 5.53 17.63
CA ALA A 134 5.39 6.20 18.89
C ALA A 134 5.03 5.31 20.09
N ALA A 135 3.92 4.57 20.00
CA ALA A 135 3.46 3.69 21.07
C ALA A 135 4.31 2.42 21.23
N HIS A 136 4.81 1.85 20.13
CA HIS A 136 5.42 0.52 20.10
C HIS A 136 6.84 0.48 19.54
N GLY A 137 7.43 1.62 19.18
CA GLY A 137 8.71 1.69 18.48
C GLY A 137 9.86 0.99 19.20
N GLN A 138 9.90 1.05 20.53
CA GLN A 138 10.95 0.38 21.31
C GLN A 138 10.87 -1.15 21.18
N ASP A 139 9.67 -1.72 21.28
CA ASP A 139 9.46 -3.16 21.13
C ASP A 139 9.73 -3.61 19.69
N ILE A 140 9.29 -2.82 18.70
CA ILE A 140 9.55 -3.08 17.28
C ILE A 140 11.06 -3.09 17.00
N LEU A 141 11.80 -2.08 17.49
CA LEU A 141 13.25 -2.01 17.27
C LEU A 141 13.99 -3.16 17.96
N ARG A 142 13.59 -3.53 19.18
CA ARG A 142 14.16 -4.69 19.88
C ARG A 142 13.88 -6.01 19.18
N ALA A 143 12.67 -6.19 18.65
CA ALA A 143 12.28 -7.41 17.97
C ALA A 143 12.94 -7.55 16.58
N THR A 144 13.23 -6.44 15.92
CA THR A 144 13.80 -6.43 14.56
C THR A 144 15.32 -6.39 14.52
N VAL A 145 16.01 -5.98 15.59
CA VAL A 145 17.47 -5.91 15.62
C VAL A 145 18.10 -7.29 15.39
N GLY A 146 19.05 -7.37 14.46
CA GLY A 146 19.70 -8.62 14.07
C GLY A 146 18.85 -9.52 13.16
N THR A 147 17.68 -9.06 12.73
CA THR A 147 16.84 -9.73 11.72
C THR A 147 16.86 -8.95 10.40
N ASP A 148 16.36 -9.56 9.33
CA ASP A 148 16.16 -8.88 8.03
C ASP A 148 14.77 -8.24 7.92
N ILE A 149 14.04 -8.11 9.04
CA ILE A 149 12.70 -7.54 9.07
C ILE A 149 12.80 -6.03 9.35
N SER A 150 12.29 -5.24 8.41
CA SER A 150 12.27 -3.78 8.55
C SER A 150 11.30 -3.34 9.65
N PRO A 151 11.68 -2.41 10.56
CA PRO A 151 10.74 -1.78 11.49
C PRO A 151 9.51 -1.19 10.80
N ALA A 152 9.69 -0.58 9.63
CA ALA A 152 8.58 -0.04 8.83
C ALA A 152 7.61 -1.13 8.36
N LEU A 153 8.10 -2.34 8.07
CA LEU A 153 7.23 -3.46 7.69
C LEU A 153 6.39 -3.91 8.89
N VAL A 154 6.98 -3.96 10.08
CA VAL A 154 6.25 -4.31 11.31
C VAL A 154 5.15 -3.28 11.61
N VAL A 155 5.45 -1.98 11.51
CA VAL A 155 4.44 -0.91 11.66
C VAL A 155 3.30 -1.08 10.63
N ALA A 156 3.64 -1.37 9.37
CA ALA A 156 2.65 -1.61 8.33
C ALA A 156 1.77 -2.84 8.62
N MET A 157 2.36 -3.96 9.03
CA MET A 157 1.62 -5.15 9.42
C MET A 157 0.69 -4.86 10.60
N ILE A 158 1.18 -4.26 11.69
CA ILE A 158 0.35 -3.90 12.85
C ILE A 158 -0.85 -3.03 12.44
N SER A 159 -0.65 -2.10 11.51
CA SER A 159 -1.73 -1.23 11.03
C SER A 159 -2.83 -1.98 10.29
N VAL A 160 -2.47 -3.01 9.51
CA VAL A 160 -3.42 -3.84 8.75
C VAL A 160 -4.08 -4.89 9.64
N GLU A 161 -3.32 -5.49 10.56
CA GLU A 161 -3.78 -6.58 11.42
C GLU A 161 -4.73 -6.10 12.53
N SER A 162 -4.36 -5.03 13.23
CA SER A 162 -5.09 -4.59 14.43
C SER A 162 -5.41 -3.11 14.46
N SER A 163 -4.84 -2.33 13.53
CA SER A 163 -4.84 -0.87 13.58
C SER A 163 -4.21 -0.33 14.87
N GLY A 164 -3.20 -1.04 15.41
CA GLY A 164 -2.50 -0.66 16.65
C GLY A 164 -3.21 -1.07 17.94
N ARG A 165 -4.28 -1.88 17.87
CA ARG A 165 -5.05 -2.30 19.05
C ARG A 165 -4.45 -3.54 19.70
N ARG A 166 -3.76 -3.37 20.84
CA ARG A 166 -3.19 -4.48 21.65
C ARG A 166 -4.20 -5.54 22.12
N GLY A 167 -5.47 -5.17 22.26
CA GLY A 167 -6.55 -6.08 22.67
C GLY A 167 -7.40 -6.61 21.51
N ALA A 168 -6.96 -6.46 20.26
CA ALA A 168 -7.69 -6.99 19.11
C ALA A 168 -7.73 -8.52 19.15
N VAL A 169 -8.91 -9.10 18.93
CA VAL A 169 -9.14 -10.53 18.78
C VAL A 169 -10.04 -10.73 17.56
N SER A 170 -9.63 -11.60 16.64
CA SER A 170 -10.45 -11.99 15.48
C SER A 170 -11.36 -13.17 15.81
N ASP A 171 -12.34 -13.42 14.93
CA ASP A 171 -13.24 -14.58 15.05
C ASP A 171 -12.50 -15.93 15.01
N LYS A 172 -11.33 -15.97 14.36
CA LYS A 172 -10.44 -17.14 14.27
C LYS A 172 -9.52 -17.27 15.49
N GLY A 173 -9.64 -16.39 16.49
CA GLY A 173 -8.83 -16.40 17.70
C GLY A 173 -7.44 -15.77 17.56
N ALA A 174 -7.14 -15.12 16.43
CA ALA A 174 -5.91 -14.35 16.26
C ALA A 174 -5.93 -13.13 17.21
N ALA A 175 -4.85 -12.89 17.93
CA ALA A 175 -4.84 -11.91 19.02
C ALA A 175 -3.65 -10.94 18.98
N GLY A 176 -3.87 -9.74 19.50
CA GLY A 176 -2.84 -8.72 19.70
C GLY A 176 -2.55 -7.86 18.48
N LEU A 177 -1.43 -7.13 18.56
CA LEU A 177 -1.01 -6.15 17.57
C LEU A 177 -0.76 -6.74 16.18
N MET A 178 -0.12 -7.90 16.14
CA MET A 178 0.28 -8.62 14.92
C MET A 178 -0.60 -9.87 14.66
N GLN A 179 -1.77 -9.95 15.33
CA GLN A 179 -2.79 -10.99 15.14
C GLN A 179 -2.23 -12.41 15.04
N LEU A 180 -1.58 -12.88 16.10
CA LEU A 180 -1.08 -14.25 16.17
C LEU A 180 -2.19 -15.20 16.59
N ILE A 181 -2.43 -16.25 15.81
CA ILE A 181 -3.27 -17.38 16.23
C ILE A 181 -2.56 -18.19 17.34
N PRO A 182 -3.30 -18.90 18.21
CA PRO A 182 -2.72 -19.54 19.40
C PRO A 182 -1.54 -20.48 19.12
N ASP A 183 -1.64 -21.32 18.09
CA ASP A 183 -0.58 -22.27 17.73
C ASP A 183 0.70 -21.56 17.28
N THR A 184 0.57 -20.49 16.49
CA THR A 184 1.69 -19.64 16.08
C THR A 184 2.29 -18.89 17.26
N ALA A 185 1.46 -18.32 18.13
CA ALA A 185 1.90 -17.64 19.35
C ALA A 185 2.75 -18.59 20.22
N ALA A 186 2.26 -19.81 20.46
CA ALA A 186 2.99 -20.82 21.23
C ALA A 186 4.31 -21.22 20.57
N ARG A 187 4.30 -21.46 19.25
CA ARG A 187 5.51 -21.84 18.49
C ARG A 187 6.60 -20.78 18.56
N PHE A 188 6.24 -19.50 18.62
CA PHE A 188 7.17 -18.38 18.66
C PHE A 188 7.32 -17.75 20.06
N GLY A 189 7.00 -18.51 21.12
CA GLY A 189 7.35 -18.16 22.50
C GLY A 189 6.48 -17.06 23.12
N VAL A 190 5.28 -16.83 22.58
CA VAL A 190 4.30 -15.86 23.10
C VAL A 190 3.36 -16.56 24.07
N SER A 191 3.44 -16.20 25.35
CA SER A 191 2.57 -16.74 26.40
C SER A 191 1.30 -15.90 26.60
N ASP A 192 1.38 -14.60 26.34
CA ASP A 192 0.23 -13.68 26.32
C ASP A 192 0.27 -12.87 25.01
N ALA A 193 -0.65 -13.17 24.10
CA ALA A 193 -0.75 -12.49 22.81
C ALA A 193 -1.29 -11.05 22.92
N THR A 194 -1.84 -10.64 24.06
CA THR A 194 -2.31 -9.26 24.31
C THR A 194 -1.25 -8.36 24.94
N ASP A 195 -0.13 -8.95 25.37
CA ASP A 195 1.08 -8.22 25.75
C ASP A 195 1.79 -7.71 24.48
N PRO A 196 1.94 -6.37 24.29
CA PRO A 196 2.54 -5.81 23.09
C PRO A 196 3.95 -6.33 22.80
N SER A 197 4.79 -6.46 23.83
CA SER A 197 6.20 -6.81 23.66
C SER A 197 6.34 -8.26 23.20
N GLN A 198 5.66 -9.19 23.87
CA GLN A 198 5.61 -10.59 23.46
C GLN A 198 5.00 -10.75 22.06
N ASN A 199 3.86 -10.10 21.79
CA ASN A 199 3.18 -10.24 20.51
C ASN A 199 4.02 -9.74 19.33
N ILE A 200 4.69 -8.58 19.49
CA ILE A 200 5.61 -8.05 18.48
C ILE A 200 6.82 -8.97 18.31
N GLN A 201 7.42 -9.44 19.40
CA GLN A 201 8.56 -10.36 19.34
C GLN A 201 8.20 -11.65 18.58
N GLY A 202 7.08 -12.27 18.92
CA GLY A 202 6.60 -13.48 18.25
C GLY A 202 6.25 -13.26 16.78
N GLY A 203 5.56 -12.15 16.47
CA GLY A 203 5.19 -11.83 15.08
C GLY A 203 6.39 -11.52 14.19
N VAL A 204 7.39 -10.81 14.72
CA VAL A 204 8.64 -10.57 13.99
C VAL A 204 9.42 -11.87 13.80
N ALA A 205 9.50 -12.72 14.82
CA ALA A 205 10.14 -14.03 14.70
C ALA A 205 9.45 -14.92 13.67
N TYR A 206 8.11 -14.92 13.63
CA TYR A 206 7.33 -15.66 12.64
C TYR A 206 7.57 -15.12 11.22
N MET A 207 7.51 -13.80 11.02
CA MET A 207 7.81 -13.19 9.72
C MET A 207 9.25 -13.46 9.27
N ALA A 208 10.23 -13.38 10.18
CA ALA A 208 11.62 -13.72 9.87
C ALA A 208 11.78 -15.18 9.45
N TRP A 209 11.09 -16.11 10.11
CA TRP A 209 11.07 -17.52 9.73
C TRP A 209 10.43 -17.73 8.35
N LEU A 210 9.29 -17.09 8.06
CA LEU A 210 8.63 -17.16 6.76
C LEU A 210 9.51 -16.61 5.63
N MET A 211 10.26 -15.53 5.89
CA MET A 211 11.22 -15.01 4.92
C MET A 211 12.31 -16.04 4.59
N GLN A 212 12.75 -16.87 5.54
CA GLN A 212 13.69 -17.95 5.28
C GLN A 212 13.03 -19.10 4.51
N GLU A 213 11.82 -19.48 4.94
CA GLU A 213 11.04 -20.57 4.36
C GLU A 213 10.76 -20.35 2.87
N PHE A 214 10.45 -19.10 2.48
CA PHE A 214 10.10 -18.75 1.10
C PHE A 214 11.25 -18.04 0.36
N ALA A 215 12.48 -18.47 0.60
CA ALA A 215 13.68 -18.02 -0.14
C ALA A 215 13.81 -16.50 -0.27
N ARG A 216 13.45 -15.77 0.79
CA ARG A 216 13.46 -14.31 0.90
C ARG A 216 12.52 -13.60 -0.08
N ASP A 217 11.45 -14.26 -0.54
CA ASP A 217 10.35 -13.62 -1.25
C ASP A 217 9.35 -13.00 -0.23
N PRO A 218 9.26 -11.66 -0.15
CA PRO A 218 8.34 -11.01 0.78
C PRO A 218 6.86 -11.18 0.40
N ILE A 219 6.53 -11.47 -0.86
CA ILE A 219 5.15 -11.69 -1.31
C ILE A 219 4.64 -13.01 -0.73
N LEU A 220 5.44 -14.07 -0.85
CA LEU A 220 5.13 -15.38 -0.28
C LEU A 220 5.18 -15.36 1.25
N ALA A 221 6.13 -14.64 1.84
CA ALA A 221 6.19 -14.49 3.30
C ALA A 221 4.96 -13.76 3.85
N LEU A 222 4.51 -12.67 3.22
CA LEU A 222 3.28 -11.98 3.62
C LEU A 222 2.04 -12.87 3.42
N ALA A 223 1.97 -13.62 2.32
CA ALA A 223 0.89 -14.57 2.10
C ALA A 223 0.88 -15.67 3.17
N GLY A 224 2.04 -16.23 3.52
CA GLY A 224 2.19 -17.24 4.55
C GLY A 224 1.89 -16.69 5.95
N TYR A 225 2.17 -15.41 6.21
CA TYR A 225 1.80 -14.79 7.47
C TYR A 225 0.28 -14.79 7.68
N ASN A 226 -0.48 -14.47 6.63
CA ASN A 226 -1.94 -14.40 6.69
C ASN A 226 -2.64 -15.77 6.54
N ALA A 227 -2.17 -16.62 5.62
CA ALA A 227 -2.82 -17.89 5.29
C ALA A 227 -2.23 -19.11 6.01
N GLY A 228 -1.06 -18.96 6.63
CA GLY A 228 -0.23 -20.07 7.10
C GLY A 228 0.71 -20.59 6.02
N GLU A 229 1.89 -21.05 6.41
CA GLU A 229 2.92 -21.54 5.49
C GLU A 229 2.48 -22.75 4.66
N ASN A 230 1.67 -23.63 5.25
CA ASN A 230 1.24 -24.87 4.62
C ASN A 230 0.26 -24.56 3.48
N ALA A 231 -0.63 -23.58 3.67
CA ALA A 231 -1.52 -23.14 2.59
C ALA A 231 -0.72 -22.63 1.38
N VAL A 232 0.38 -21.91 1.61
CA VAL A 232 1.25 -21.45 0.52
C VAL A 232 1.93 -22.65 -0.16
N LYS A 233 2.51 -23.58 0.60
CA LYS A 233 3.15 -24.80 0.08
C LYS A 233 2.21 -25.69 -0.71
N ASP A 234 1.04 -25.95 -0.17
CA ASP A 234 0.03 -26.84 -0.77
C ASP A 234 -0.51 -26.27 -2.09
N ASN A 235 -0.50 -24.94 -2.24
CA ASN A 235 -0.91 -24.26 -3.48
C ASN A 235 0.27 -23.93 -4.41
N GLY A 236 1.51 -24.27 -4.04
CA GLY A 236 2.71 -23.91 -4.81
C GLY A 236 2.91 -22.39 -4.96
N GLY A 237 2.38 -21.59 -4.03
CA GLY A 237 2.32 -20.14 -4.14
C GLY A 237 1.24 -19.50 -3.28
N VAL A 238 0.95 -18.22 -3.51
CA VAL A 238 -0.11 -17.47 -2.83
C VAL A 238 -1.46 -18.17 -3.08
N PRO A 239 -2.13 -18.68 -2.02
CA PRO A 239 -3.36 -19.45 -2.19
C PRO A 239 -4.46 -18.57 -2.81
N PRO A 240 -5.44 -19.18 -3.51
CA PRO A 240 -6.59 -18.48 -4.10
C PRO A 240 -7.62 -18.05 -3.04
N TYR A 241 -7.15 -17.56 -1.89
CA TYR A 241 -7.99 -17.00 -0.84
C TYR A 241 -8.10 -15.50 -1.04
N THR A 242 -9.32 -15.01 -1.22
CA THR A 242 -9.59 -13.58 -1.45
C THR A 242 -9.03 -12.71 -0.32
N GLU A 243 -9.09 -13.18 0.93
CA GLU A 243 -8.49 -12.50 2.08
C GLU A 243 -6.97 -12.32 1.91
N THR A 244 -6.25 -13.40 1.61
CA THR A 244 -4.79 -13.40 1.45
C THR A 244 -4.34 -12.63 0.23
N ARG A 245 -5.03 -12.79 -0.91
CA ARG A 245 -4.77 -12.05 -2.15
C ARG A 245 -5.02 -10.56 -2.01
N ALA A 246 -5.90 -10.14 -1.11
CA ALA A 246 -6.07 -8.74 -0.73
C ALA A 246 -5.09 -8.27 0.35
N TYR A 247 -4.65 -9.16 1.24
CA TYR A 247 -3.77 -8.84 2.36
C TYR A 247 -2.40 -8.31 1.90
N VAL A 248 -1.76 -9.01 0.96
CA VAL A 248 -0.41 -8.67 0.48
C VAL A 248 -0.35 -7.22 -0.07
N PRO A 249 -1.18 -6.80 -1.05
CA PRO A 249 -1.14 -5.43 -1.56
C PRO A 249 -1.48 -4.38 -0.48
N LYS A 250 -2.37 -4.68 0.47
CA LYS A 250 -2.68 -3.77 1.59
C LYS A 250 -1.47 -3.52 2.50
N VAL A 251 -0.74 -4.57 2.88
CA VAL A 251 0.48 -4.43 3.71
C VAL A 251 1.55 -3.66 2.95
N LEU A 252 1.75 -3.95 1.66
CA LEU A 252 2.73 -3.24 0.85
C LEU A 252 2.38 -1.75 0.67
N ALA A 253 1.10 -1.42 0.50
CA ALA A 253 0.63 -0.02 0.45
C ALA A 253 0.88 0.69 1.79
N ALA A 254 0.55 0.06 2.93
CA ALA A 254 0.85 0.60 4.25
C ALA A 254 2.37 0.77 4.48
N TRP A 255 3.17 -0.18 4.01
CA TRP A 255 4.63 -0.14 4.12
C TRP A 255 5.26 0.98 3.29
N GLN A 256 4.70 1.33 2.12
CA GLN A 256 5.16 2.48 1.34
C GLN A 256 5.02 3.80 2.10
N VAL A 257 3.99 3.94 2.94
CA VAL A 257 3.83 5.09 3.83
C VAL A 257 4.77 4.97 5.03
N ALA A 258 4.81 3.81 5.70
CA ALA A 258 5.62 3.57 6.90
C ALA A 258 7.13 3.78 6.65
N ARG A 259 7.66 3.34 5.50
CA ARG A 259 9.09 3.51 5.18
C ARG A 259 9.53 4.97 5.09
N GLY A 260 8.60 5.90 4.79
CA GLY A 260 8.88 7.33 4.81
C GLY A 260 9.17 7.87 6.21
N LEU A 261 8.68 7.20 7.26
CA LEU A 261 8.96 7.54 8.66
C LEU A 261 10.39 7.15 9.09
N CYS A 262 10.99 6.16 8.44
CA CYS A 262 12.31 5.64 8.78
C CYS A 262 13.44 6.23 7.91
N LEU A 263 13.10 7.07 6.94
CA LEU A 263 14.05 7.83 6.13
C LEU A 263 14.32 9.18 6.84
N THR A 264 15.24 9.19 7.78
CA THR A 264 15.74 10.41 8.45
C THR A 264 17.26 10.36 8.52
#